data_AF-A0A1V4X571-F1
#
_entry.id   AF-A0A1V4X571-F1
#
_cell.length_a   1.000
_cell.length_b   1.000
_cell.length_c   1.000
_cell.angle_alpha   90.00
_cell.angle_beta   90.00
_cell.angle_gamma   90.00
#
_symmetry.space_group_name_H-M   'P 1'
#
loop_
_entity.id
_entity.type
_entity.pdbx_description
1 polymer ?
#
loop_
_entity_poly.entity_id
_entity_poly.type
_entity_poly.pdbx_seq_one_letter_code
_entity_poly.pdbx_strand_id
1 'polypeptide(L)'
;MAVSGKEKKEAAVPDGNEVLAIEVGIFRGLKLTSRSLLIIPVATVVLSIIMVVASIVIVVAGKGKDKIVFMDSTGRPSLVRVDDPDRIHWPELEIFCRDAIRDILCWTYVEVRSQGDLASRISRVSKRFDPVSFKAFYEPYRDNYLKSLSDQKLIVTAEWNALKDSKIRGREAVVLASVRLNAVRVVGEEAASEDLKVKTYEIKLYKGARSVENPFGLYIVRFSEPAGG
;
A
#
# COMPACT_ATOMS: atom_id res chain seq x y z
N MET A 1 79.55 48.32 -66.47
CA MET A 1 78.26 48.36 -65.75
C MET A 1 77.61 47.00 -65.91
N ALA A 2 77.58 46.23 -64.83
CA ALA A 2 77.25 44.81 -64.84
C ALA A 2 75.73 44.59 -64.71
N VAL A 3 75.27 43.55 -65.42
CA VAL A 3 73.89 43.16 -65.65
C VAL A 3 73.24 42.56 -64.39
N SER A 4 71.97 42.88 -64.21
CA SER A 4 71.05 42.45 -63.15
C SER A 4 70.89 40.93 -63.08
N GLY A 5 71.20 40.34 -61.92
CA GLY A 5 70.77 39.00 -61.54
C GLY A 5 69.55 39.10 -60.61
N LYS A 6 68.37 38.70 -61.10
CA LYS A 6 67.22 38.32 -60.26
C LYS A 6 67.04 36.82 -60.40
N GLU A 7 67.48 36.06 -59.40
CA GLU A 7 67.10 34.66 -59.24
C GLU A 7 65.58 34.56 -59.05
N LYS A 8 64.92 33.76 -59.89
CA LYS A 8 63.62 33.16 -59.59
C LYS A 8 63.88 31.96 -58.68
N LYS A 9 63.33 31.95 -57.47
CA LYS A 9 63.19 30.70 -56.69
C LYS A 9 62.10 29.86 -57.35
N GLU A 10 62.48 28.75 -57.99
CA GLU A 10 61.54 27.68 -58.32
C GLU A 10 60.97 27.09 -57.03
N ALA A 11 59.65 27.03 -56.96
CA ALA A 11 58.95 26.31 -55.90
C ALA A 11 59.19 24.81 -56.09
N ALA A 12 59.62 24.14 -55.02
CA ALA A 12 59.77 22.69 -54.98
C ALA A 12 58.41 22.02 -55.32
N VAL A 13 58.41 21.17 -56.33
CA VAL A 13 57.27 20.30 -56.65
C VAL A 13 57.19 19.23 -55.56
N PRO A 14 56.07 19.08 -54.82
CA PRO A 14 55.93 18.03 -53.83
C PRO A 14 55.87 16.66 -54.52
N ASP A 15 56.56 15.70 -53.91
CA ASP A 15 56.80 14.36 -54.42
C ASP A 15 55.47 13.57 -54.55
N GLY A 16 55.21 12.99 -55.72
CA GLY A 16 53.91 12.39 -56.07
C GLY A 16 53.47 11.22 -55.16
N ASN A 17 54.40 10.64 -54.40
CA ASN A 17 54.10 9.58 -53.43
C ASN A 17 53.45 10.08 -52.14
N GLU A 18 53.71 11.32 -51.71
CA GLU A 18 53.08 11.88 -50.50
C GLU A 18 51.60 12.21 -50.72
N VAL A 19 51.26 12.67 -51.92
CA VAL A 19 49.87 13.00 -52.30
C VAL A 19 48.99 11.75 -52.33
N LEU A 20 49.49 10.63 -52.87
CA LEU A 20 48.79 9.35 -52.90
C LEU A 20 48.62 8.74 -51.50
N ALA A 21 49.60 8.88 -50.61
CA ALA A 21 49.51 8.40 -49.23
C ALA A 21 48.45 9.16 -48.41
N ILE A 22 48.35 10.47 -48.63
CA ILE A 22 47.34 11.33 -48.01
C ILE A 22 45.93 10.97 -48.52
N GLU A 23 45.76 10.76 -49.83
CA GLU A 23 44.47 10.33 -50.39
C GLU A 23 44.01 8.97 -49.83
N VAL A 24 44.90 7.98 -49.78
CA VAL A 24 44.57 6.64 -49.23
C VAL A 24 44.24 6.72 -47.73
N GLY A 25 44.91 7.58 -46.97
CA GLY A 25 44.62 7.85 -45.56
C GLY A 25 43.25 8.47 -45.35
N ILE A 26 42.88 9.46 -46.18
CA ILE A 26 41.56 10.13 -46.14
C ILE A 26 40.45 9.15 -46.51
N PHE A 27 40.63 8.32 -47.55
CA PHE A 27 39.64 7.31 -47.95
C PHE A 27 39.46 6.20 -46.92
N ARG A 28 40.52 5.77 -46.21
CA ARG A 28 40.39 4.83 -45.08
C ARG A 28 39.71 5.47 -43.87
N GLY A 29 40.02 6.72 -43.56
CA GLY A 29 39.35 7.49 -42.50
C GLY A 29 37.85 7.68 -42.76
N LEU A 30 37.47 7.98 -44.00
CA LEU A 30 36.08 8.06 -44.47
C LEU A 30 35.33 6.71 -44.45
N LYS A 31 36.02 5.60 -44.78
CA LYS A 31 35.44 4.25 -44.65
C LYS A 31 35.23 3.80 -43.19
N LEU A 32 36.10 4.21 -42.28
CA LEU A 32 35.97 3.92 -40.85
C LEU A 32 34.89 4.78 -40.17
N THR A 33 34.78 6.06 -40.54
CA THR A 33 33.72 6.96 -40.06
C THR A 33 32.34 6.60 -40.61
N SER A 34 32.23 6.16 -41.87
CA SER A 34 30.94 5.72 -42.44
C SER A 34 30.39 4.43 -41.82
N ARG A 35 31.24 3.46 -41.47
CA ARG A 35 30.81 2.26 -40.74
C ARG A 35 30.40 2.57 -39.30
N SER A 36 31.14 3.44 -38.61
CA SER A 36 30.77 3.87 -37.25
C SER A 36 29.50 4.73 -37.21
N LEU A 37 29.26 5.55 -38.25
CA LEU A 37 28.01 6.31 -38.44
C LEU A 37 26.78 5.43 -38.63
N LEU A 38 26.92 4.17 -39.09
CA LEU A 38 25.83 3.20 -39.17
C LEU A 38 25.68 2.36 -37.89
N ILE A 39 26.80 2.05 -37.22
CA ILE A 39 26.79 1.23 -35.99
C ILE A 39 26.19 2.00 -34.81
N ILE A 40 26.45 3.30 -34.70
CA ILE A 40 25.92 4.15 -33.61
C ILE A 40 24.38 4.18 -33.60
N PRO A 41 23.68 4.48 -34.72
CA PRO A 41 22.21 4.48 -34.74
C PRO A 41 21.61 3.08 -34.59
N VAL A 42 22.27 2.02 -35.08
CA VAL A 42 21.79 0.64 -34.87
C VAL A 42 21.91 0.26 -33.39
N ALA A 43 23.02 0.60 -32.74
CA ALA A 43 23.21 0.35 -31.33
C ALA A 43 22.20 1.12 -30.45
N THR A 44 21.88 2.37 -30.78
CA THR A 44 20.86 3.14 -30.04
C THR A 44 19.45 2.59 -30.26
N VAL A 45 19.12 2.09 -31.45
CA VAL A 45 17.83 1.41 -31.71
C VAL A 45 17.74 0.12 -30.90
N VAL A 46 18.78 -0.72 -30.91
CA VAL A 46 18.81 -1.96 -30.12
C VAL A 46 18.70 -1.67 -28.63
N LEU A 47 19.42 -0.67 -28.12
CA LEU A 47 19.38 -0.30 -26.71
C LEU A 47 18.00 0.27 -26.32
N SER A 48 17.36 1.01 -27.22
CA SER A 48 15.99 1.51 -27.03
C SER A 48 14.99 0.36 -26.98
N ILE A 49 15.12 -0.64 -27.87
CA ILE A 49 14.28 -1.84 -27.85
C ILE A 49 14.48 -2.62 -26.53
N ILE A 50 15.72 -2.80 -26.08
CA ILE A 50 16.03 -3.47 -24.81
C ILE A 50 15.42 -2.68 -23.63
N MET A 51 15.52 -1.35 -23.64
CA MET A 51 14.92 -0.51 -22.60
C MET A 51 13.39 -0.60 -22.60
N VAL A 52 12.75 -0.66 -23.76
CA VAL A 52 11.29 -0.85 -23.90
C VAL A 52 10.89 -2.24 -23.40
N VAL A 53 11.60 -3.29 -23.81
CA VAL A 53 11.35 -4.66 -23.34
C VAL A 53 11.59 -4.77 -21.84
N ALA A 54 12.66 -4.20 -21.29
CA ALA A 54 12.92 -4.17 -19.86
C ALA A 54 11.83 -3.39 -19.10
N SER A 55 11.34 -2.27 -19.64
CA SER A 55 10.24 -1.50 -19.05
C SER A 55 8.93 -2.29 -19.06
N ILE A 56 8.62 -2.98 -20.16
CA ILE A 56 7.46 -3.88 -20.26
C ILE A 56 7.61 -5.04 -19.26
N VAL A 57 8.80 -5.65 -19.16
CA VAL A 57 9.07 -6.74 -18.21
C VAL A 57 8.97 -6.26 -16.76
N ILE A 58 9.43 -5.05 -16.42
CA ILE A 58 9.27 -4.47 -15.08
C ILE A 58 7.78 -4.20 -14.78
N VAL A 59 7.02 -3.67 -15.74
CA VAL A 59 5.58 -3.45 -15.58
C VAL A 59 4.82 -4.78 -15.48
N VAL A 60 5.24 -5.83 -16.20
CA VAL A 60 4.62 -7.16 -16.17
C VAL A 60 5.01 -7.93 -14.90
N ALA A 61 6.24 -7.82 -14.42
CA ALA A 61 6.69 -8.38 -13.15
C ALA A 61 6.11 -7.63 -11.94
N GLY A 62 5.85 -6.32 -12.07
CA GLY A 62 5.19 -5.49 -11.07
C GLY A 62 3.66 -5.63 -11.05
N LYS A 63 3.04 -6.17 -12.11
CA LYS A 63 1.59 -6.40 -12.23
C LYS A 63 1.05 -7.53 -11.36
N GLY A 64 1.90 -8.29 -10.67
CA GLY A 64 1.49 -9.50 -9.97
C GLY A 64 1.05 -9.34 -8.51
N LYS A 65 1.37 -8.21 -7.85
CA LYS A 65 1.04 -8.01 -6.43
C LYS A 65 0.73 -6.55 -6.16
N ASP A 66 -0.54 -6.24 -5.98
CA ASP A 66 -0.98 -4.94 -5.50
C ASP A 66 -0.48 -4.73 -4.05
N LYS A 67 -0.23 -3.48 -3.66
CA LYS A 67 0.32 -3.12 -2.35
C LYS A 67 -0.63 -2.20 -1.63
N ILE A 68 -1.11 -2.62 -0.48
CA ILE A 68 -1.96 -1.81 0.39
C ILE A 68 -1.07 -1.16 1.43
N VAL A 69 -1.03 0.18 1.44
CA VAL A 69 -0.39 0.98 2.47
C VAL A 69 -1.45 1.38 3.48
N PHE A 70 -1.18 1.15 4.76
CA PHE A 70 -2.07 1.49 5.86
C PHE A 70 -1.27 1.95 7.08
N MET A 71 -1.91 2.63 8.01
CA MET A 71 -1.32 2.97 9.30
C MET A 71 -1.62 1.84 10.28
N ASP A 72 -0.60 1.23 10.86
CA ASP A 72 -0.78 0.18 11.86
C ASP A 72 -1.23 0.75 13.22
N SER A 73 -1.50 -0.15 14.17
CA SER A 73 -1.94 0.21 15.53
C SER A 73 -0.92 1.04 16.32
N THR A 74 0.34 1.10 15.88
CA THR A 74 1.40 1.92 16.50
C THR A 74 1.56 3.28 15.82
N GLY A 75 0.73 3.57 14.82
CA GLY A 75 0.80 4.80 14.04
C GLY A 75 1.96 4.81 13.04
N ARG A 76 2.50 3.63 12.66
CA ARG A 76 3.55 3.53 11.64
C ARG A 76 2.94 3.12 10.29
N PRO A 77 3.46 3.68 9.18
CA PRO A 77 3.06 3.23 7.86
C PRO A 77 3.56 1.79 7.62
N SER A 78 2.62 0.92 7.30
CA SER A 78 2.83 -0.51 7.06
C SER A 78 2.29 -0.91 5.69
N LEU A 79 2.80 -2.00 5.14
CA LEU A 79 2.49 -2.46 3.78
C LEU A 79 2.13 -3.93 3.76
N VAL A 80 1.00 -4.24 3.10
CA VAL A 80 0.57 -5.61 2.82
C VAL A 80 0.54 -5.83 1.31
N ARG A 81 1.09 -6.97 0.86
CA ARG A 81 1.05 -7.38 -0.54
C ARG A 81 -0.19 -8.25 -0.75
N VAL A 82 -0.91 -7.98 -1.82
CA VAL A 82 -2.17 -8.63 -2.16
C VAL A 82 -2.09 -9.09 -3.62
N ASP A 83 -2.34 -10.37 -3.87
CA ASP A 83 -2.19 -10.93 -5.21
C ASP A 83 -3.32 -10.50 -6.15
N ASP A 84 -4.55 -10.36 -5.63
CA ASP A 84 -5.72 -9.88 -6.38
C ASP A 84 -6.44 -8.80 -5.54
N PRO A 85 -6.46 -7.53 -5.99
CA PRO A 85 -7.04 -6.42 -5.24
C PRO A 85 -8.56 -6.54 -5.01
N ASP A 86 -9.24 -7.30 -5.87
CA ASP A 86 -10.68 -7.49 -5.87
C ASP A 86 -11.12 -8.68 -5.02
N ARG A 87 -10.18 -9.44 -4.46
CA ARG A 87 -10.45 -10.56 -3.58
C ARG A 87 -9.96 -10.26 -2.17
N ILE A 88 -10.57 -10.95 -1.21
CA ILE A 88 -10.13 -10.91 0.17
C ILE A 88 -9.00 -11.91 0.35
N HIS A 89 -7.91 -11.47 0.96
CA HIS A 89 -6.79 -12.32 1.35
C HIS A 89 -6.62 -12.35 2.87
N TRP A 90 -6.15 -13.48 3.40
CA TRP A 90 -6.05 -13.66 4.85
C TRP A 90 -5.22 -12.56 5.56
N PRO A 91 -4.06 -12.10 5.06
CA PRO A 91 -3.26 -11.11 5.77
C PRO A 91 -3.96 -9.76 5.99
N GLU A 92 -4.62 -9.22 4.95
CA GLU A 92 -5.39 -7.97 5.09
C GLU A 92 -6.64 -8.17 5.95
N LEU A 93 -7.28 -9.34 5.84
CA LEU A 93 -8.47 -9.70 6.61
C LEU A 93 -8.15 -9.76 8.11
N GLU A 94 -7.06 -10.42 8.48
CA GLU A 94 -6.63 -10.56 9.87
C GLU A 94 -6.32 -9.21 10.51
N ILE A 95 -5.55 -8.36 9.81
CA ILE A 95 -5.22 -7.01 10.28
C ILE A 95 -6.50 -6.18 10.47
N PHE A 96 -7.35 -6.16 9.44
CA PHE A 96 -8.61 -5.43 9.49
C PHE A 96 -9.51 -5.90 10.64
N CYS A 97 -9.67 -7.21 10.83
CA CYS A 97 -10.54 -7.76 11.88
C CYS A 97 -9.99 -7.47 13.28
N ARG A 98 -8.67 -7.55 13.49
CA ARG A 98 -8.04 -7.22 14.77
C ARG A 98 -8.30 -5.78 15.18
N ASP A 99 -8.05 -4.84 14.26
CA ASP A 99 -8.30 -3.43 14.53
C ASP A 99 -9.80 -3.13 14.67
N ALA A 100 -10.65 -3.82 13.91
CA ALA A 100 -12.10 -3.67 14.00
C ALA A 100 -12.65 -4.15 15.35
N ILE A 101 -12.21 -5.32 15.82
CA ILE A 101 -12.59 -5.86 17.13
C ILE A 101 -12.20 -4.89 18.24
N ARG A 102 -10.97 -4.38 18.21
CA ARG A 102 -10.52 -3.37 19.18
C ARG A 102 -11.43 -2.15 19.11
N ASP A 103 -11.65 -1.58 17.93
CA ASP A 103 -12.43 -0.35 17.79
C ASP A 103 -13.90 -0.56 18.21
N ILE A 104 -14.54 -1.67 17.83
CA ILE A 104 -15.97 -1.95 18.11
C ILE A 104 -16.20 -2.28 19.59
N LEU A 105 -15.38 -3.17 20.16
CA LEU A 105 -15.62 -3.68 21.50
C LEU A 105 -15.03 -2.77 22.58
N CYS A 106 -13.88 -2.13 22.35
CA CYS A 106 -13.46 -1.05 23.24
C CYS A 106 -14.48 0.11 23.18
N TRP A 107 -15.11 0.38 22.04
CA TRP A 107 -16.14 1.41 21.97
C TRP A 107 -17.43 1.06 22.74
N THR A 108 -17.80 -0.21 22.84
CA THR A 108 -19.02 -0.64 23.57
C THR A 108 -18.92 -0.41 25.08
N TYR A 109 -17.72 -0.24 25.62
CA TYR A 109 -17.46 -0.39 27.05
C TYR A 109 -16.35 0.51 27.63
N VAL A 110 -15.74 1.40 26.83
CA VAL A 110 -14.77 2.39 27.32
C VAL A 110 -15.46 3.73 27.56
N GLU A 111 -15.00 4.42 28.60
CA GLU A 111 -15.34 5.80 28.93
C GLU A 111 -15.36 6.71 27.69
N VAL A 112 -16.50 7.35 27.47
CA VAL A 112 -16.67 8.38 26.46
C VAL A 112 -16.68 9.70 27.21
N ARG A 113 -15.64 10.51 27.03
CA ARG A 113 -15.40 11.67 27.93
C ARG A 113 -16.22 12.90 27.57
N SER A 114 -16.74 12.96 26.35
CA SER A 114 -17.51 14.09 25.83
C SER A 114 -18.31 13.69 24.59
N GLN A 115 -19.25 14.53 24.18
CA GLN A 115 -19.96 14.35 22.90
C GLN A 115 -19.03 14.40 21.69
N GLY A 116 -17.95 15.19 21.74
CA GLY A 116 -16.93 15.22 20.69
C GLY A 116 -16.15 13.90 20.57
N ASP A 117 -15.80 13.29 21.70
CA ASP A 117 -15.19 11.95 21.74
C ASP A 117 -16.14 10.89 21.17
N LEU A 118 -17.43 10.95 21.54
CA LEU A 118 -18.46 10.07 20.98
C LEU A 118 -18.52 10.17 19.45
N ALA A 119 -18.62 11.40 18.92
CA ALA A 119 -18.74 11.64 17.48
C ALA A 119 -17.49 11.15 16.72
N SER A 120 -16.30 11.41 17.25
CA SER A 120 -15.03 10.95 16.69
C SER A 120 -14.95 9.41 16.63
N ARG A 121 -15.35 8.73 17.71
CA ARG A 121 -15.36 7.27 17.77
C ARG A 121 -16.41 6.65 16.86
N ILE A 122 -17.64 7.18 16.85
CA ILE A 122 -18.70 6.75 15.93
C ILE A 122 -18.22 6.88 14.48
N SER A 123 -17.61 8.02 14.13
CA SER A 123 -17.05 8.23 12.79
C SER A 123 -15.98 7.19 12.42
N ARG A 124 -15.13 6.79 13.38
CA ARG A 124 -14.11 5.76 13.14
C ARG A 124 -14.75 4.37 12.93
N VAL A 125 -15.68 3.97 13.80
CA VAL A 125 -16.33 2.66 13.72
C VAL A 125 -17.18 2.57 12.47
N SER A 126 -17.95 3.62 12.12
CA SER A 126 -18.83 3.61 10.95
C SER A 126 -18.09 3.35 9.64
N LYS A 127 -16.83 3.77 9.53
CA LYS A 127 -15.99 3.56 8.33
C LYS A 127 -15.60 2.09 8.10
N ARG A 128 -15.74 1.24 9.13
CA ARG A 128 -15.47 -0.21 9.03
C ARG A 128 -16.68 -1.01 8.57
N PHE A 129 -17.87 -0.43 8.66
CA PHE A 129 -19.12 -1.09 8.31
C PHE A 129 -19.63 -0.62 6.96
N ASP A 130 -20.41 -1.47 6.32
CA ASP A 130 -21.36 -1.00 5.32
C ASP A 130 -22.35 -0.01 5.98
N PRO A 131 -22.74 1.12 5.33
CA PRO A 131 -23.57 2.14 5.97
C PRO A 131 -24.90 1.64 6.53
N VAL A 132 -25.58 0.73 5.82
CA VAL A 132 -26.85 0.14 6.26
C VAL A 132 -26.61 -0.77 7.46
N SER A 133 -25.54 -1.56 7.38
CA SER A 133 -25.13 -2.49 8.42
C SER A 133 -24.68 -1.77 9.69
N PHE A 134 -24.00 -0.62 9.57
CA PHE A 134 -23.63 0.23 10.71
C PHE A 134 -24.84 0.72 11.46
N LYS A 135 -25.86 1.21 10.74
CA LYS A 135 -27.10 1.67 11.36
C LYS A 135 -27.76 0.54 12.15
N ALA A 136 -27.92 -0.63 11.55
CA ALA A 136 -28.51 -1.80 12.20
C ALA A 136 -27.70 -2.27 13.43
N PHE A 137 -26.37 -2.15 13.38
CA PHE A 137 -25.49 -2.46 14.50
C PHE A 137 -25.58 -1.43 15.64
N TYR A 138 -25.62 -0.14 15.31
CA TYR A 138 -25.55 0.97 16.27
C TYR A 138 -26.88 1.23 16.99
N GLU A 139 -27.98 1.17 16.25
CA GLU A 139 -29.31 1.62 16.70
C GLU A 139 -29.80 0.97 18.01
N PRO A 140 -29.59 -0.34 18.26
CA PRO A 140 -29.96 -0.97 19.52
C PRO A 140 -29.25 -0.42 20.76
N TYR A 141 -28.08 0.18 20.58
CA TYR A 141 -27.22 0.63 21.67
C TYR A 141 -27.21 2.15 21.85
N ARG A 142 -27.81 2.91 20.91
CA ARG A 142 -27.82 4.38 20.89
C ARG A 142 -28.15 5.00 22.25
N ASP A 143 -29.23 4.57 22.87
CA ASP A 143 -29.71 5.15 24.14
C ASP A 143 -28.85 4.70 25.33
N ASN A 144 -28.30 3.49 25.28
CA ASN A 144 -27.37 2.99 26.29
C ASN A 144 -26.08 3.81 26.31
N TYR A 145 -25.61 4.28 25.15
CA TYR A 145 -24.43 5.14 25.08
C TYR A 145 -24.67 6.52 25.72
N LEU A 146 -25.86 7.09 25.53
CA LEU A 146 -26.21 8.37 26.15
C LEU A 146 -26.31 8.27 27.67
N LYS A 147 -26.82 7.15 28.21
CA LYS A 147 -26.81 6.87 29.66
C LYS A 147 -25.40 6.57 30.20
N SER A 148 -24.57 5.89 29.42
CA SER A 148 -23.18 5.61 29.79
C SER A 148 -22.40 6.91 30.00
N LEU A 149 -22.59 7.91 29.14
CA LEU A 149 -21.98 9.25 29.29
C LEU A 149 -22.27 9.91 30.64
N SER A 150 -23.41 9.63 31.28
CA SER A 150 -23.78 10.23 32.56
C SER A 150 -23.34 9.42 33.80
N ASP A 151 -23.15 8.10 33.68
CA ASP A 151 -22.99 7.19 34.84
C ASP A 151 -21.65 6.40 34.88
N GLN A 152 -20.63 6.83 34.13
CA GLN A 152 -19.48 5.98 33.78
C GLN A 152 -18.51 5.61 34.93
N LYS A 153 -18.23 4.29 35.05
CA LYS A 153 -17.28 3.65 36.00
C LYS A 153 -16.66 2.33 35.46
N LEU A 154 -16.68 2.06 34.16
CA LEU A 154 -16.21 0.79 33.57
C LEU A 154 -15.38 1.06 32.32
N ILE A 155 -14.21 0.40 32.22
CA ILE A 155 -13.31 0.42 31.07
C ILE A 155 -13.15 -1.03 30.62
N VAL A 156 -13.48 -1.36 29.37
CA VAL A 156 -13.18 -2.69 28.81
C VAL A 156 -12.19 -2.58 27.68
N THR A 157 -11.13 -3.38 27.75
CA THR A 157 -10.24 -3.62 26.63
C THR A 157 -10.61 -4.92 25.94
N ALA A 158 -10.55 -4.92 24.61
CA ALA A 158 -10.84 -6.07 23.79
C ALA A 158 -9.63 -6.41 22.93
N GLU A 159 -9.19 -7.66 23.01
CA GLU A 159 -8.02 -8.16 22.33
C GLU A 159 -8.35 -9.41 21.53
N TRP A 160 -7.89 -9.45 20.28
CA TRP A 160 -7.94 -10.67 19.49
C TRP A 160 -7.12 -11.77 20.18
N ASN A 161 -7.77 -12.87 20.53
CA ASN A 161 -7.11 -14.00 21.20
C ASN A 161 -6.73 -15.09 20.19
N ALA A 162 -7.70 -15.59 19.42
CA ALA A 162 -7.45 -16.68 18.45
C ALA A 162 -8.47 -16.70 17.31
N LEU A 163 -8.04 -17.15 16.12
CA LEU A 163 -8.96 -17.54 15.06
C LEU A 163 -9.61 -18.88 15.41
N LYS A 164 -10.94 -18.97 15.32
CA LYS A 164 -11.69 -20.23 15.50
C LYS A 164 -12.02 -20.88 14.15
N ASP A 165 -12.54 -20.11 13.21
CA ASP A 165 -12.84 -20.55 11.86
C ASP A 165 -12.80 -19.34 10.91
N SER A 166 -12.54 -19.60 9.63
CA SER A 166 -12.64 -18.59 8.57
C SER A 166 -13.07 -19.21 7.25
N LYS A 167 -13.98 -18.54 6.56
CA LYS A 167 -14.42 -18.90 5.22
C LYS A 167 -14.27 -17.69 4.31
N ILE A 168 -13.32 -17.74 3.39
CA ILE A 168 -13.12 -16.72 2.37
C ILE A 168 -13.66 -17.24 1.04
N ARG A 169 -14.51 -16.45 0.38
CA ARG A 169 -15.12 -16.76 -0.92
C ARG A 169 -15.04 -15.54 -1.83
N GLY A 170 -13.91 -15.40 -2.52
CA GLY A 170 -13.68 -14.30 -3.47
C GLY A 170 -13.75 -12.94 -2.78
N ARG A 171 -14.89 -12.25 -2.92
CA ARG A 171 -15.16 -10.93 -2.34
C ARG A 171 -15.77 -10.96 -0.96
N GLU A 172 -16.13 -12.12 -0.43
CA GLU A 172 -16.80 -12.23 0.86
C GLU A 172 -15.96 -13.04 1.85
N ALA A 173 -16.07 -12.72 3.13
CA ALA A 173 -15.50 -13.54 4.18
C ALA A 173 -16.39 -13.60 5.42
N VAL A 174 -16.34 -14.75 6.09
CA VAL A 174 -16.89 -14.96 7.43
C VAL A 174 -15.75 -15.39 8.33
N VAL A 175 -15.59 -14.71 9.46
CA VAL A 175 -14.54 -14.96 10.45
C VAL A 175 -15.19 -15.21 11.80
N LEU A 176 -14.81 -16.31 12.44
CA LEU A 176 -15.15 -16.59 13.84
C LEU A 176 -13.89 -16.38 14.68
N ALA A 177 -13.91 -15.35 15.52
CA ALA A 177 -12.76 -14.94 16.32
C ALA A 177 -13.08 -15.10 17.82
N SER A 178 -12.15 -15.69 18.55
CA SER A 178 -12.11 -15.62 20.00
C SER A 178 -11.48 -14.30 20.42
N VAL A 179 -12.17 -13.56 21.27
CA VAL A 179 -11.75 -12.26 21.79
C VAL A 179 -11.67 -12.33 23.30
N ARG A 180 -10.56 -11.85 23.83
CA ARG A 180 -10.35 -11.65 25.26
C ARG A 180 -10.86 -10.25 25.62
N LEU A 181 -11.79 -10.19 26.56
CA LEU A 181 -12.34 -8.97 27.13
C LEU A 181 -11.79 -8.85 28.54
N ASN A 182 -11.15 -7.72 28.84
CA ASN A 182 -10.75 -7.38 30.20
C ASN A 182 -11.54 -6.15 30.62
N ALA A 183 -12.42 -6.31 31.62
CA ALA A 183 -13.22 -5.24 32.17
C ALA A 183 -12.63 -4.76 33.49
N VAL A 184 -12.28 -3.48 33.57
CA VAL A 184 -11.78 -2.78 34.76
C VAL A 184 -12.87 -1.83 35.24
N ARG A 185 -13.38 -2.06 36.45
CA ARG A 185 -14.34 -1.13 37.08
C ARG A 185 -13.58 -0.07 37.87
N VAL A 186 -13.84 1.20 37.59
CA VAL A 186 -13.27 2.35 38.28
C VAL A 186 -14.30 2.86 39.28
N VAL A 187 -14.06 2.66 40.58
CA VAL A 187 -14.97 3.15 41.64
C VAL A 187 -14.22 4.18 42.47
N GLY A 188 -14.41 5.47 42.18
CA GLY A 188 -13.63 6.53 42.83
C GLY A 188 -12.25 6.67 42.19
N GLU A 189 -11.20 6.82 42.99
CA GLU A 189 -9.79 6.83 42.52
C GLU A 189 -9.16 5.43 42.41
N GLU A 190 -9.90 4.38 42.82
CA GLU A 190 -9.39 3.01 42.84
C GLU A 190 -10.02 2.15 41.71
N ALA A 191 -9.17 1.47 40.95
CA ALA A 191 -9.56 0.46 39.98
C ALA A 191 -9.75 -0.87 40.70
N ALA A 192 -11.00 -1.33 40.84
CA ALA A 192 -11.33 -2.53 41.61
C ALA A 192 -12.07 -3.53 40.71
N SER A 193 -11.37 -4.63 40.40
CA SER A 193 -11.80 -5.81 39.63
C SER A 193 -11.44 -5.79 38.14
N GLU A 194 -10.63 -6.78 37.75
CA GLU A 194 -10.43 -7.26 36.38
C GLU A 194 -11.33 -8.48 36.16
N ASP A 195 -12.35 -8.36 35.30
CA ASP A 195 -13.16 -9.50 34.85
C ASP A 195 -12.67 -9.92 33.47
N LEU A 196 -11.94 -11.03 33.44
CA LEU A 196 -11.39 -11.61 32.21
C LEU A 196 -12.39 -12.60 31.60
N LYS A 197 -12.96 -12.23 30.46
CA LYS A 197 -13.90 -13.08 29.71
C LYS A 197 -13.36 -13.37 28.32
N VAL A 198 -13.52 -14.61 27.87
CA VAL A 198 -13.25 -14.98 26.48
C VAL A 198 -14.58 -15.22 25.78
N LYS A 199 -14.86 -14.44 24.76
CA LYS A 199 -16.08 -14.54 23.94
C LYS A 199 -15.74 -14.87 22.50
N THR A 200 -16.68 -15.46 21.78
CA THR A 200 -16.55 -15.72 20.35
C THR A 200 -17.43 -14.74 19.59
N TYR A 201 -16.90 -14.14 18.52
CA TYR A 201 -17.62 -13.23 17.65
C TYR A 201 -17.56 -13.73 16.20
N GLU A 202 -18.71 -13.67 15.53
CA GLU A 202 -18.84 -13.84 14.10
C GLU A 202 -18.76 -12.47 13.41
N ILE A 203 -17.87 -12.34 12.45
CA ILE A 203 -17.67 -11.15 11.62
C ILE A 203 -17.91 -11.56 10.17
N LYS A 204 -18.94 -10.99 9.54
CA LYS A 204 -19.19 -11.13 8.11
C LYS A 204 -18.83 -9.84 7.41
N LEU A 205 -18.13 -9.94 6.29
CA LEU A 205 -17.64 -8.79 5.57
C LEU A 205 -17.49 -9.07 4.06
N TYR A 206 -17.38 -7.99 3.29
CA TYR A 206 -17.09 -8.06 1.86
C TYR A 206 -16.02 -7.04 1.43
N LYS A 207 -15.47 -7.26 0.23
CA LYS A 207 -14.52 -6.39 -0.47
C LYS A 207 -15.27 -5.39 -1.35
N GLY A 208 -15.19 -4.11 -1.01
CA GLY A 208 -15.73 -2.99 -1.77
C GLY A 208 -14.65 -2.05 -2.27
N ALA A 209 -15.03 -0.81 -2.54
CA ALA A 209 -14.09 0.23 -2.96
C ALA A 209 -13.13 0.59 -1.83
N ARG A 210 -11.87 0.89 -2.17
CA ARG A 210 -10.89 1.37 -1.21
C ARG A 210 -11.02 2.89 -1.05
N SER A 211 -10.70 3.37 0.14
CA SER A 211 -10.57 4.80 0.41
C SER A 211 -9.34 5.05 1.28
N VAL A 212 -8.96 6.31 1.43
CA VAL A 212 -7.87 6.71 2.35
C VAL A 212 -8.17 6.25 3.79
N GLU A 213 -9.44 6.24 4.16
CA GLU A 213 -9.89 5.89 5.51
C GLU A 213 -10.10 4.38 5.70
N ASN A 214 -10.33 3.65 4.60
CA ASN A 214 -10.43 2.19 4.56
C ASN A 214 -9.55 1.66 3.41
N PRO A 215 -8.22 1.58 3.63
CA PRO A 215 -7.27 1.21 2.58
C PRO A 215 -7.44 -0.25 2.13
N PHE A 216 -8.03 -1.10 2.98
CA PHE A 216 -8.33 -2.49 2.64
C PHE A 216 -9.60 -2.64 1.80
N GLY A 217 -10.50 -1.64 1.79
CA GLY A 217 -11.80 -1.74 1.16
C GLY A 217 -12.65 -2.88 1.73
N LEU A 218 -12.47 -3.21 3.02
CA LEU A 218 -13.22 -4.26 3.70
C LEU A 218 -14.35 -3.65 4.51
N TYR A 219 -15.56 -4.16 4.34
CA TYR A 219 -16.76 -3.62 4.97
C TYR A 219 -17.49 -4.70 5.75
N ILE A 220 -17.69 -4.46 7.04
CA ILE A 220 -18.44 -5.35 7.93
C ILE A 220 -19.94 -5.20 7.62
N VAL A 221 -20.59 -6.31 7.34
CA VAL A 221 -22.05 -6.41 7.18
C VAL A 221 -22.73 -6.99 8.41
N ARG A 222 -21.98 -7.73 9.23
CA ARG A 222 -22.48 -8.27 10.49
C ARG A 222 -21.35 -8.46 11.48
N PHE A 223 -21.61 -8.04 12.71
CA PHE A 223 -20.77 -8.31 13.88
C PHE A 223 -21.69 -8.80 15.01
N SER A 224 -21.54 -10.04 15.45
CA SER A 224 -22.42 -10.61 16.48
C SER A 224 -21.76 -11.75 17.24
N GLU A 225 -22.17 -11.96 18.50
CA GLU A 225 -21.92 -13.23 19.19
C GLU A 225 -22.78 -14.33 18.52
N PRO A 226 -22.24 -15.51 18.18
CA PRO A 226 -23.02 -16.59 17.59
C PRO A 226 -24.03 -17.11 18.62
N ALA A 227 -25.24 -17.44 18.15
CA ALA A 227 -26.28 -18.01 19.01
C ALA A 227 -25.84 -19.41 19.47
N GLY A 228 -25.60 -19.59 20.77
CA GLY A 228 -25.22 -20.87 21.37
C GLY A 228 -23.94 -20.87 22.22
N GLY A 229 -23.49 -19.72 22.71
CA GLY A 229 -22.41 -19.61 23.71
C GLY A 229 -22.90 -19.87 25.13
#